data_AF-A0AB38JAF7-F1
#
_entry.id   AF-A0AB38JAF7-F1
#
_cell.length_a   1.000
_cell.length_b   1.000
_cell.length_c   1.000
_cell.angle_alpha   90.00
_cell.angle_beta   90.00
_cell.angle_gamma   90.00
#
_symmetry.space_group_name_H-M   'P 1'
#
loop_
_entity.id
_entity.type
_entity.pdbx_description
1 polymer ?
#
loop_
_entity_poly.entity_id
_entity_poly.type
_entity_poly.pdbx_seq_one_letter_code
_entity_poly.pdbx_strand_id
1 'polypeptide(L)' 'MEKLMSPEEVSEITGLTVSSLKNLRYRGTGPAYRRMSSRVIRYAESDVAAYIESARRTQTGQAVPA' A
#
# COMPACT_ATOMS: atom_id res chain seq x y z
N MET A 1 14.28 -11.86 9.59
CA MET A 1 12.81 -11.90 9.70
C MET A 1 12.29 -10.57 9.19
N GLU A 2 11.39 -10.61 8.21
CA GLU A 2 10.78 -9.41 7.63
C GLU A 2 9.72 -8.85 8.59
N LYS A 3 9.68 -7.52 8.77
CA LYS A 3 8.71 -6.89 9.68
C LYS A 3 7.31 -6.92 9.05
N LEU A 4 6.34 -7.45 9.79
CA LEU A 4 4.94 -7.54 9.37
C LEU A 4 4.09 -6.49 10.08
N MET A 5 3.64 -5.51 9.30
CA MET A 5 2.83 -4.39 9.73
C MET A 5 1.33 -4.71 9.69
N SER A 6 0.59 -4.18 10.65
CA SER A 6 -0.87 -4.17 10.65
C SER A 6 -1.41 -3.16 9.63
N PRO A 7 -2.71 -3.24 9.25
CA PRO A 7 -3.32 -2.22 8.41
C PRO A 7 -3.28 -0.83 9.03
N GLU A 8 -3.26 -0.73 10.35
CA GLU A 8 -3.16 0.53 11.10
C GLU A 8 -1.76 1.14 10.93
N GLU A 9 -0.71 0.35 11.12
CA GLU A 9 0.67 0.80 10.90
C GLU A 9 0.90 1.25 9.44
N VAL A 10 0.36 0.51 8.47
CA VAL A 10 0.45 0.89 7.04
C VAL A 10 -0.34 2.18 6.77
N SER A 11 -1.48 2.37 7.45
CA SER A 11 -2.28 3.59 7.36
C SER A 11 -1.50 4.81 7.84
N GLU A 12 -0.73 4.68 8.91
CA GLU A 12 0.11 5.76 9.44
C GLU A 12 1.25 6.12 8.49
N ILE A 13 1.87 5.12 7.84
CA ILE A 13 2.99 5.35 6.91
C ILE A 13 2.52 5.93 5.59
N THR A 14 1.45 5.39 5.02
CA THR A 14 0.99 5.77 3.67
C THR A 14 0.03 6.96 3.67
N GLY A 15 -0.49 7.35 4.84
CA GLY A 15 -1.57 8.33 4.97
C GLY A 15 -2.93 7.86 4.45
N LEU A 16 -3.03 6.61 3.97
CA LEU A 16 -4.27 6.02 3.50
C LEU A 16 -5.07 5.46 4.67
N THR A 17 -6.37 5.71 4.72
CA THR A 17 -7.22 5.10 5.76
C THR A 17 -7.25 3.57 5.64
N VAL A 18 -7.43 2.88 6.77
CA VAL A 18 -7.60 1.40 6.80
C VAL A 18 -8.73 0.93 5.86
N SER A 19 -9.81 1.72 5.74
CA SER A 19 -10.91 1.48 4.80
C SER A 19 -10.46 1.59 3.34
N SER A 20 -9.61 2.57 3.01
CA SER A 20 -8.99 2.69 1.69
C SER A 20 -8.10 1.49 1.39
N LEU A 21 -7.26 1.06 2.34
CA LEU A 21 -6.44 -0.15 2.23
C LEU A 21 -7.31 -1.42 2.03
N LYS A 22 -8.50 -1.50 2.63
CA LYS A 22 -9.46 -2.58 2.37
C LYS A 22 -9.97 -2.56 0.93
N ASN A 23 -10.33 -1.38 0.42
CA ASN A 23 -10.76 -1.22 -0.96
C ASN A 23 -9.64 -1.55 -1.96
N LEU A 24 -8.40 -1.12 -1.70
CA LEU A 24 -7.26 -1.44 -2.56
C LEU A 24 -6.99 -2.94 -2.63
N ARG A 25 -7.09 -3.65 -1.50
CA ARG A 25 -7.01 -5.12 -1.47
C ARG A 25 -8.12 -5.78 -2.27
N TYR A 26 -9.35 -5.27 -2.16
CA TYR A 26 -10.49 -5.77 -2.93
C TYR A 26 -10.31 -5.56 -4.44
N ARG A 27 -9.73 -4.41 -4.83
CA ARG A 27 -9.46 -4.05 -6.23
C ARG A 27 -8.19 -4.68 -6.80
N GLY A 28 -7.31 -5.21 -5.94
CA GLY A 28 -6.01 -5.74 -6.34
C GLY A 28 -4.98 -4.67 -6.74
N THR A 29 -5.21 -3.39 -6.40
CA THR A 29 -4.38 -2.25 -6.83
C THR A 29 -3.62 -1.58 -5.68
N GLY A 30 -3.26 -2.35 -4.64
CA GLY A 30 -2.62 -1.86 -3.43
C GLY A 30 -1.35 -2.62 -3.04
N PRO A 31 -0.75 -2.30 -1.89
CA PRO A 31 0.40 -3.04 -1.38
C PRO A 31 0.04 -4.52 -1.17
N ALA A 32 0.99 -5.40 -1.46
CA ALA A 32 0.79 -6.83 -1.31
C ALA A 32 0.55 -7.18 0.16
N TYR A 33 -0.44 -8.04 0.41
CA TYR A 33 -0.89 -8.40 1.75
C TYR A 33 -0.78 -9.89 1.97
N ARG A 34 -0.47 -10.29 3.21
CA ARG A 34 -0.49 -11.67 3.68
C ARG A 34 -1.74 -11.85 4.55
N ARG A 35 -2.56 -12.83 4.17
CA ARG A 35 -3.73 -13.24 4.94
C ARG A 35 -3.35 -14.36 5.89
N MET A 36 -3.18 -14.03 7.17
CA MET A 36 -2.86 -15.01 8.22
C MET A 36 -4.14 -15.70 8.74
N SER A 37 -5.28 -15.01 8.69
CA SER A 37 -6.59 -15.61 9.00
C SER A 37 -7.72 -14.85 8.29
N SER A 38 -8.98 -15.23 8.55
CA SER A 38 -10.13 -14.51 8.00
C SER A 38 -10.21 -13.04 8.44
N ARG A 39 -9.62 -12.70 9.59
CA ARG A 39 -9.65 -11.36 10.19
C ARG A 39 -8.27 -10.71 10.31
N VAL A 40 -7.19 -11.49 10.18
CA VAL A 40 -5.82 -10.99 10.36
C VAL A 40 -5.15 -10.84 9.01
N ILE A 41 -4.87 -9.59 8.67
CA ILE A 41 -4.16 -9.18 7.46
C ILE A 41 -2.90 -8.44 7.88
N ARG A 42 -1.77 -8.78 7.28
CA ARG A 42 -0.48 -8.14 7.52
C ARG A 42 0.17 -7.74 6.21
N TYR A 43 0.97 -6.71 6.24
CA TYR A 43 1.78 -6.26 5.11
C TYR A 43 3.24 -6.40 5.49
N ALA A 44 4.08 -6.85 4.56
CA ALA A 44 5.51 -6.71 4.80
C ALA A 44 5.93 -5.27 4.56
N GLU A 45 6.89 -4.81 5.35
CA GLU A 45 7.48 -3.48 5.19
C GLU A 45 7.99 -3.27 3.75
N SER A 46 8.65 -4.27 3.16
CA SER A 46 9.14 -4.22 1.78
C SER A 46 8.03 -4.07 0.73
N ASP A 47 6.88 -4.72 0.93
CA ASP A 47 5.75 -4.60 0.01
C ASP A 47 5.09 -3.21 0.08
N VAL A 48 5.02 -2.64 1.28
CA VAL A 48 4.52 -1.28 1.50
C VAL A 48 5.47 -0.27 0.87
N ALA A 49 6.78 -0.43 1.06
CA ALA A 49 7.79 0.41 0.44
C ALA A 49 7.74 0.32 -1.10
N ALA A 50 7.61 -0.88 -1.65
CA ALA A 50 7.46 -1.08 -3.10
C ALA A 50 6.19 -0.40 -3.65
N TYR A 51 5.09 -0.44 -2.91
CA TYR A 51 3.87 0.28 -3.29
C TYR A 51 4.08 1.80 -3.29
N ILE A 52 4.72 2.36 -2.26
CA ILE A 52 5.04 3.79 -2.19
C ILE A 52 5.92 4.18 -3.38
N GLU A 53 6.94 3.38 -3.70
CA GLU A 53 7.81 3.63 -4.85
C GLU A 53 7.04 3.51 -6.17
N SER A 54 6.09 2.58 -6.29
CA SER A 54 5.22 2.48 -7.48
C SER A 54 4.27 3.66 -7.63
N ALA A 55 3.88 4.27 -6.52
CA ALA A 55 3.06 5.47 -6.48
C ALA A 55 3.88 6.74 -6.75
N ARG A 56 5.21 6.64 -6.89
CA ARG A 56 6.08 7.77 -7.21
C ARG A 56 5.71 8.33 -8.58
N ARG A 57 5.19 9.55 -8.57
CA ARG A 57 4.95 10.36 -9.76
C ARG A 57 5.88 11.55 -9.73
N THR A 58 6.63 11.77 -10.80
CA THR A 58 7.58 12.88 -10.95
C THR A 58 6.94 14.12 -11.55
N GLN A 59 5.72 13.99 -12.08
CA GLN A 59 5.00 15.09 -12.71
C GLN A 59 3.50 14.94 -12.45
N THR A 60 2.88 16.02 -11.96
CA THR A 60 1.43 16.10 -11.70
C THR A 60 0.68 16.79 -12.85
N GLY A 61 1.38 17.23 -13.89
CA GLY A 61 0.84 17.90 -15.08
C GLY A 61 0.95 17.05 -16.36
N GLN A 62 0.23 17.43 -17.41
CA GLN A 62 0.33 16.80 -18.72
C GLN A 62 1.75 17.00 -19.29
N ALA A 63 2.39 15.93 -19.77
CA ALA A 63 3.69 16.03 -20.43
C ALA A 63 3.57 17.01 -21.60
N VAL A 64 4.32 18.11 -21.55
CA VAL A 64 4.36 19.07 -22.66
C VAL A 64 5.14 18.38 -23.79
N PRO A 65 4.52 18.08 -24.95
CA PRO A 65 5.25 17.54 -26.07
C PRO A 65 6.23 18.61 -26.60
N ALA A 66 7.44 18.16 -26.93
CA ALA A 66 8.51 18.99 -27.53
C ALA A 66 8.18 19.40 -28.97
#